data_AF-A0A455UGV6-F1
#
_entry.id   AF-A0A455UGV6-F1
#
_cell.length_a   1.000
_cell.length_b   1.000
_cell.length_c   1.000
_cell.angle_alpha   90.00
_cell.angle_beta   90.00
_cell.angle_gamma   90.00
#
_symmetry.space_group_name_H-M   'P 1'
#
loop_
_entity.id
_entity.type
_entity.pdbx_description
1 polymer ?
#
loop_
_entity_poly.entity_id
_entity_poly.type
_entity_poly.pdbx_seq_one_letter_code
_entity_poly.pdbx_strand_id
1 'polypeptide(L)' 'MLWVELPAAVDCVRLNQRLAQRAIHVAPGSLFSASGKFRQCLRLNYAFTLTPEIEAAVRTVGELATEMVEEAQAHVAVLG' A
#
# COMPACT_ATOMS: atom_id res chain seq x y z
N MET A 1 15.49 1.12 6.74
CA MET A 1 14.37 0.33 6.17
C MET A 1 13.17 0.47 7.09
N LEU A 2 12.00 0.83 6.55
CA LEU A 2 10.76 0.99 7.32
C LEU A 2 9.78 -0.11 6.92
N TRP A 3 9.12 -0.70 7.91
CA TRP A 3 8.03 -1.65 7.73
C TRP A 3 6.74 -1.00 8.21
N VAL A 4 5.74 -0.93 7.33
CA VAL A 4 4.47 -0.27 7.60
C VAL A 4 3.36 -1.30 7.49
N GLU A 5 2.52 -1.41 8.51
CA GLU A 5 1.29 -2.18 8.48
C GLU A 5 0.11 -1.24 8.20
N LEU A 6 -0.64 -1.54 7.14
CA LEU A 6 -1.85 -0.83 6.75
C LEU A 6 -3.09 -1.51 7.36
N PRO A 7 -4.26 -0.85 7.37
CA PRO A 7 -5.51 -1.48 7.80
C PRO A 7 -5.76 -2.81 7.06
N ALA A 8 -6.41 -3.76 7.73
CA ALA A 8 -6.63 -5.11 7.21
C ALA A 8 -7.39 -5.16 5.87
N ALA A 9 -8.14 -4.12 5.54
CA ALA A 9 -8.82 -3.96 4.25
C ALA A 9 -7.87 -3.76 3.06
N VAL A 10 -6.62 -3.36 3.31
CA VAL A 10 -5.66 -3.03 2.26
C VAL A 10 -4.81 -4.26 1.91
N ASP A 11 -5.04 -4.82 0.73
CA ASP A 11 -4.12 -5.79 0.13
C ASP A 11 -2.98 -5.05 -0.61
N CYS A 12 -1.78 -5.06 -0.04
CA CYS A 12 -0.63 -4.35 -0.56
C CYS A 12 -0.13 -4.87 -1.92
N VAL A 13 -0.48 -6.10 -2.32
CA VAL A 13 -0.21 -6.57 -3.70
C VAL A 13 -1.10 -5.82 -4.68
N ARG A 14 -2.39 -5.69 -4.36
CA ARG A 14 -3.34 -4.92 -5.17
C ARG A 14 -3.04 -3.42 -5.13
N LEU A 15 -2.64 -2.88 -3.99
CA LEU A 15 -2.19 -1.50 -3.87
C LEU A 15 -1.00 -1.23 -4.81
N ASN A 16 0.01 -2.11 -4.82
CA ASN A 16 1.16 -1.98 -5.72
C ASN A 16 0.75 -2.05 -7.22
N GLN A 17 -0.24 -2.87 -7.57
CA GLN A 17 -0.79 -2.92 -8.93
C GLN A 17 -1.49 -1.60 -9.31
N ARG A 18 -2.25 -0.99 -8.40
CA ARG A 18 -2.88 0.34 -8.62
C ARG A 18 -1.82 1.44 -8.76
N LEU A 19 -0.80 1.43 -7.90
CA LEU A 19 0.31 2.38 -7.92
C LEU A 19 1.14 2.30 -9.22
N ALA A 20 1.31 1.10 -9.78
CA ALA A 20 2.06 0.91 -11.02
C ALA A 20 1.45 1.68 -12.20
N GLN A 21 0.13 1.95 -12.19
CA GLN A 21 -0.54 2.79 -13.19
C GLN A 21 -0.08 4.25 -13.15
N ARG A 22 0.53 4.67 -12.03
CA ARG A 22 1.09 6.01 -11.78
C ARG A 22 2.62 6.00 -11.76
N ALA A 23 3.25 4.94 -12.29
CA ALA A 23 4.70 4.72 -12.26
C ALA A 23 5.32 4.70 -10.84
N ILE A 24 4.52 4.38 -9.81
CA ILE A 24 4.99 4.21 -8.44
C ILE A 24 5.05 2.72 -8.13
N HIS A 25 6.17 2.27 -7.55
CA HIS A 25 6.33 0.90 -7.11
C HIS A 25 6.70 0.87 -5.63
N VAL A 26 5.99 0.02 -4.88
CA VAL A 26 6.29 -0.29 -3.49
C VAL A 26 6.58 -1.78 -3.38
N ALA A 27 7.29 -2.19 -2.33
CA ALA A 27 7.54 -3.62 -2.08
C ALA A 27 6.48 -4.16 -1.11
N PRO A 28 5.51 -4.99 -1.56
CA PRO A 28 4.52 -5.60 -0.68
C PRO A 28 5.19 -6.57 0.30
N GLY A 29 4.67 -6.65 1.52
CA GLY A 29 5.19 -7.52 2.57
C GLY A 29 5.18 -9.00 2.21
N SER A 30 4.20 -9.41 1.40
CA SER A 30 4.07 -10.78 0.88
C SER A 30 5.26 -11.24 0.04
N LEU A 31 6.01 -10.33 -0.59
CA LEU A 31 7.25 -10.65 -1.31
C LEU A 31 8.32 -11.25 -0.38
N PHE A 32 8.24 -10.96 0.92
CA PHE A 32 9.20 -11.39 1.94
C PHE A 32 8.66 -12.56 2.79
N SER A 33 7.60 -13.23 2.35
CA SER A 33 7.00 -14.38 3.03
C SER A 33 6.81 -15.57 2.08
N ALA A 34 7.47 -16.69 2.39
CA ALA A 34 7.28 -17.95 1.65
C ALA A 34 5.85 -18.52 1.75
N SER A 35 5.06 -18.06 2.73
CA SER A 35 3.65 -18.46 2.92
C SER A 35 2.66 -17.36 2.50
N GLY A 36 3.11 -16.27 1.89
CA GLY A 36 2.26 -15.17 1.46
C GLY A 36 1.64 -14.33 2.59
N LYS A 37 2.17 -14.43 3.82
CA LYS A 37 1.76 -13.60 4.97
C LYS A 37 2.09 -12.11 4.75
N PHE A 38 1.58 -11.26 5.64
CA PHE A 38 1.82 -9.80 5.62
C PHE A 38 1.29 -9.11 4.35
N ARG A 39 0.10 -9.53 3.92
CA ARG A 39 -0.56 -8.94 2.74
C ARG A 39 -0.90 -7.47 2.94
N GLN A 40 -1.07 -7.01 4.17
CA GLN A 40 -1.34 -5.62 4.54
C GLN A 40 -0.08 -4.79 4.83
N CYS A 41 1.11 -5.33 4.61
CA CYS A 41 2.36 -4.65 4.96
C CYS A 41 3.09 -4.12 3.73
N LEU A 42 3.84 -3.02 3.90
CA LEU A 42 4.76 -2.45 2.92
C LEU A 42 6.17 -2.36 3.50
N ARG A 43 7.17 -2.58 2.64
CA ARG A 43 8.56 -2.31 2.93
C ARG A 43 9.03 -1.06 2.18
N LEU A 44 9.37 -0.01 2.92
CA LEU A 44 9.87 1.25 2.36
C LEU A 44 11.37 1.42 2.60
N ASN A 45 12.07 1.87 1.56
CA ASN A 45 13.47 2.27 1.65
C ASN A 45 13.55 3.81 1.80
N TYR A 46 14.32 4.26 2.78
CA TYR A 46 14.55 5.69 3.06
C TYR A 46 16.05 6.05 3.04
N ALA A 47 16.88 5.23 2.36
CA ALA A 47 18.32 5.48 2.27
C ALA A 47 18.66 6.65 1.34
N PHE A 48 17.74 7.00 0.44
CA PHE A 48 17.84 8.15 -0.45
C PHE A 48 17.32 9.41 0.23
N THR A 49 17.85 10.57 -0.19
CA THR A 49 17.33 11.88 0.22
C THR A 49 15.85 11.99 -0.12
N LEU A 50 15.04 12.46 0.83
CA LEU A 50 13.63 12.77 0.58
C LEU A 50 13.55 13.98 -0.37
N THR A 51 13.09 13.74 -1.58
CA THR A 51 12.80 14.79 -2.56
C THR A 51 11.30 15.07 -2.63
N PRO A 52 10.87 16.22 -3.18
CA PRO A 52 9.44 16.51 -3.38
C PRO A 52 8.72 15.42 -4.18
N GLU A 53 9.39 14.78 -5.14
CA GLU A 53 8.83 13.67 -5.93
C GLU A 53 8.60 12.42 -5.07
N ILE A 54 9.53 12.08 -4.19
CA ILE A 54 9.36 10.95 -3.25
C ILE A 54 8.25 11.27 -2.25
N GLU A 55 8.18 12.50 -1.74
CA GLU A 55 7.12 12.92 -0.82
C GLU A 55 5.73 12.83 -1.50
N ALA A 56 5.61 13.30 -2.74
CA ALA A 56 4.39 13.18 -3.52
C ALA A 56 4.02 11.71 -3.78
N ALA A 57 5.00 10.85 -4.11
CA ALA A 57 4.75 9.42 -4.29
C ALA A 57 4.24 8.76 -3.00
N VAL A 58 4.83 9.07 -1.85
CA VAL A 58 4.38 8.57 -0.54
C VAL A 58 2.96 9.05 -0.22
N ARG A 59 2.63 10.30 -0.57
CA ARG A 59 1.26 10.83 -0.45
C ARG A 59 0.26 10.02 -1.28
N THR A 60 0.56 9.75 -2.56
CA THR A 60 -0.27 8.92 -3.43
C THR A 60 -0.45 7.49 -2.91
N VAL A 61 0.57 6.92 -2.25
CA VAL A 61 0.43 5.60 -1.57
C VAL A 61 -0.62 5.68 -0.46
N GLY A 62 -0.59 6.73 0.36
CA GLY A 62 -1.58 6.93 1.43
C GLY A 62 -3.00 7.16 0.91
N GLU A 63 -3.15 7.96 -0.15
CA GLU A 63 -4.43 8.24 -0.80
C GLU A 63 -5.07 6.96 -1.33
N LEU A 64 -4.35 6.18 -2.15
CA LEU A 64 -4.87 4.92 -2.69
C LEU A 64 -5.16 3.87 -1.60
N ALA A 65 -4.36 3.83 -0.53
CA ALA A 65 -4.65 2.96 0.61
C ALA A 65 -5.95 3.37 1.31
N THR A 66 -6.21 4.68 1.43
CA THR A 66 -7.43 5.22 2.03
C THR A 66 -8.65 4.89 1.17
N GLU A 67 -8.58 5.12 -0.14
CA GLU A 67 -9.63 4.74 -1.09
C GLU A 67 -9.98 3.25 -0.97
N MET A 68 -8.98 2.37 -0.85
CA MET A 68 -9.21 0.93 -0.68
C MET A 68 -9.95 0.57 0.63
N VAL A 69 -9.71 1.32 1.70
CA VAL A 69 -10.43 1.15 2.98
C VAL A 69 -11.89 1.58 2.80
N GLU A 70 -12.14 2.72 2.17
CA GLU A 70 -13.48 3.25 1.92
C GLU A 70 -14.29 2.31 1.01
N GLU A 71 -13.67 1.78 -0.06
CA GLU A 71 -14.26 0.77 -0.95
C GLU A 71 -14.70 -0.48 -0.16
N ALA A 72 -13.85 -0.98 0.74
CA ALA A 72 -14.15 -2.15 1.55
C ALA A 72 -15.32 -1.88 2.52
N GLN A 73 -15.36 -0.70 3.13
CA GLN A 73 -16.45 -0.30 4.04
C GLN A 73 -17.78 -0.14 3.31
N ALA A 74 -17.78 0.48 2.13
CA ALA A 74 -18.97 0.61 1.30
C ALA A 74 -19.51 -0.76 0.87
N HIS A 75 -18.64 -1.72 0.58
CA HIS A 75 -19.06 -3.08 0.23
C HIS A 75 -19.72 -3.82 1.41
N VAL A 76 -19.20 -3.62 2.63
CA VAL A 76 -19.81 -4.18 3.84
C VAL A 76 -21.18 -3.56 4.11
N ALA A 77 -21.34 -2.24 3.92
CA ALA A 77 -22.60 -1.54 4.15
C ALA A 77 -23.73 -1.92 3.16
N VAL A 78 -23.41 -2.44 1.98
CA VAL A 78 -24.41 -2.89 0.98
C VAL A 78 -24.89 -4.33 1.26
N LEU A 79 -24.13 -5.11 2.02
CA LEU A 79 -24.40 -6.52 2.31
C LEU A 79 -24.99 -6.77 3.71
N GLY A 80 -25.10 -5.73 4.55
CA GLY A 80 -25.69 -5.78 5.90
C GLY A 80 -27.08 -5.14 5.93
#